data_AF-A0A087GUB7-F1
#
_entry.id   AF-A0A087GUB7-F1
#
_cell.length_a   1.000
_cell.length_b   1.000
_cell.length_c   1.000
_cell.angle_alpha   90.00
_cell.angle_beta   90.00
_cell.angle_gamma   90.00
#
_symmetry.space_group_name_H-M   'P 1'
#
loop_
_entity.id
_entity.type
_entity.pdbx_description
1 polymer ?
#
loop_
_entity_poly.entity_id
_entity_poly.type
_entity_poly.pdbx_seq_one_letter_code
_entity_poly.pdbx_strand_id
1 'polypeptide(L)'
;MNLSYSRDLKEIPNLSTATNLQELNLEKCSSVMELPSSIGNAANLQVLNLSYCSSLVELPSSIGNATNLQNLDLRFCTSLVELPSSIGNATSLQDLDLSHCSNLVELPSLIGNAIHLQNLDLTGCSSLVELPSSIWNATNLQELNLRYCSSLVNLPFSFGNATNLQDLNLQEYSSLVELPSSMRYATNLQRLDFQCCSLEDLPSSIENLHRLTIFDLEGCSKLEVLPTNITLESLRELSLSNCSSLKSFPEISTNIEYLTLNGTAIEEVPSSIRLWSRLRGLLLNEMQNLVSLPQLPDSLAFLFAENCESLERLDCSFSNPDIYLNFRNCFKLNQDARDVIIQTSTTNNFSVLPGGEVPACFTYRASGSSVTVELNDTSTKFKACILLANTGKDEYHDWVDCRVSCFITSKQNARTPCKQNTCREMAPIMENHLYIFDVEAEDVTSTELVFEFKLIPSFYSKTDTDTYEIKECGILQHLDLQVDEER
;
A
#
# COMPACT_ATOMS: atom_id res chain seq x y z
N MET A 1 -17.85 35.58 -5.03
CA MET A 1 -16.88 36.59 -5.50
C MET A 1 -15.58 35.88 -5.75
N ASN A 2 -15.03 35.97 -6.96
CA ASN A 2 -13.77 35.31 -7.30
C ASN A 2 -12.71 36.36 -7.64
N LEU A 3 -11.62 36.36 -6.87
CA LEU A 3 -10.45 37.20 -7.00
C LEU A 3 -9.17 36.37 -7.19
N SER A 4 -9.29 35.06 -7.40
CA SER A 4 -8.15 34.14 -7.47
C SER A 4 -7.13 34.53 -8.55
N TYR A 5 -5.89 34.10 -8.34
CA TYR A 5 -4.72 34.36 -9.19
C TYR A 5 -4.31 35.84 -9.28
N SER A 6 -4.90 36.73 -8.46
CA SER A 6 -4.53 38.15 -8.39
C SER A 6 -3.26 38.36 -7.57
N ARG A 7 -2.10 38.01 -8.14
CA ARG A 7 -0.80 37.99 -7.44
C ARG A 7 -0.39 39.33 -6.82
N ASP A 8 -0.81 40.45 -7.40
CA ASP A 8 -0.49 41.80 -6.93
C ASP A 8 -1.56 42.41 -6.00
N LEU A 9 -2.65 41.66 -5.71
CA LEU A 9 -3.69 42.11 -4.80
C LEU A 9 -3.14 42.16 -3.37
N LYS A 10 -3.05 43.38 -2.82
CA LYS A 10 -2.57 43.60 -1.43
C LYS A 10 -3.70 43.72 -0.42
N GLU A 11 -4.79 44.33 -0.84
CA GLU A 11 -5.94 44.64 0.01
C GLU A 11 -7.21 44.11 -0.64
N ILE A 12 -8.08 43.50 0.18
CA ILE A 12 -9.38 43.01 -0.26
C ILE A 12 -10.41 44.12 -0.07
N PRO A 13 -11.37 44.30 -1.00
CA PRO A 13 -12.39 45.32 -0.87
C PRO A 13 -13.21 45.13 0.41
N ASN A 14 -13.69 46.24 0.95
CA ASN A 14 -14.55 46.25 2.13
C ASN A 14 -15.84 45.43 1.86
N LEU A 15 -16.05 44.39 2.68
CA LEU A 15 -17.17 43.44 2.56
C LEU A 15 -18.37 43.81 3.45
N SER A 16 -18.41 45.03 4.01
CA SER A 16 -19.45 45.44 4.96
C SER A 16 -20.88 45.38 4.41
N THR A 17 -21.04 45.48 3.08
CA THR A 17 -22.33 45.39 2.38
C THR A 17 -22.55 44.03 1.69
N ALA A 18 -21.56 43.13 1.76
CA ALA A 18 -21.57 41.84 1.07
C ALA A 18 -22.36 40.77 1.84
N THR A 19 -23.55 41.11 2.36
CA THR A 19 -24.35 40.23 3.22
C THR A 19 -24.86 38.97 2.52
N ASN A 20 -25.00 38.99 1.20
CA ASN A 20 -25.41 37.85 0.38
C ASN A 20 -24.24 37.03 -0.19
N LEU A 21 -23.00 37.37 0.17
CA LEU A 21 -21.83 36.66 -0.32
C LEU A 21 -21.80 35.24 0.25
N GLN A 22 -21.87 34.23 -0.62
CA GLN A 22 -21.81 32.81 -0.24
C GLN A 22 -20.42 32.21 -0.42
N GLU A 23 -19.68 32.66 -1.43
CA GLU A 23 -18.34 32.14 -1.72
C GLU A 23 -17.39 33.30 -1.96
N LEU A 24 -16.22 33.24 -1.34
CA LEU A 24 -15.10 34.13 -1.60
C LEU A 24 -13.87 33.30 -1.96
N ASN A 25 -13.42 33.42 -3.21
CA ASN A 25 -12.21 32.74 -3.68
C ASN A 25 -11.08 33.74 -3.89
N LEU A 26 -9.99 33.55 -3.14
CA LEU A 26 -8.75 34.31 -3.12
C LEU A 26 -7.53 33.39 -3.41
N GLU A 27 -7.75 32.19 -3.94
CA GLU A 27 -6.67 31.25 -4.28
C GLU A 27 -5.52 31.97 -5.01
N LYS A 28 -4.28 31.72 -4.60
CA LYS A 28 -3.05 32.25 -5.22
C LYS A 28 -2.97 33.79 -5.26
N CYS A 29 -3.65 34.50 -4.35
CA CYS A 29 -3.45 35.92 -4.09
C CYS A 29 -2.24 36.14 -3.16
N SER A 30 -1.03 35.85 -3.68
CA SER A 30 0.19 35.77 -2.88
C SER A 30 0.64 37.06 -2.18
N SER A 31 0.10 38.23 -2.54
CA SER A 31 0.43 39.53 -1.90
C SER A 31 -0.56 39.97 -0.81
N VAL A 32 -1.64 39.22 -0.58
CA VAL A 32 -2.60 39.53 0.50
C VAL A 32 -1.95 39.19 1.84
N MET A 33 -1.84 40.20 2.72
CA MET A 33 -1.25 40.03 4.06
C MET A 33 -2.30 39.87 5.16
N GLU A 34 -3.49 40.44 4.96
CA GLU A 34 -4.59 40.44 5.94
C GLU A 34 -5.95 40.44 5.22
N LEU A 35 -6.99 39.96 5.92
CA LEU A 35 -8.38 40.14 5.50
C LEU A 35 -9.00 41.32 6.26
N PRO A 36 -9.88 42.11 5.64
CA PRO A 36 -10.58 43.17 6.34
C PRO A 36 -11.55 42.57 7.38
N SER A 37 -11.64 43.19 8.56
CA SER A 37 -12.59 42.78 9.63
C SER A 37 -14.06 42.75 9.16
N SER A 38 -14.37 43.47 8.08
CA SER A 38 -15.67 43.41 7.42
C SER A 38 -16.07 42.03 6.88
N ILE A 39 -15.15 41.05 6.78
CA ILE A 39 -15.48 39.66 6.43
C ILE A 39 -16.54 39.06 7.38
N GLY A 40 -16.54 39.49 8.65
CA GLY A 40 -17.55 39.05 9.62
C GLY A 40 -18.98 39.52 9.31
N ASN A 41 -19.18 40.44 8.36
CA ASN A 41 -20.50 40.88 7.92
C ASN A 41 -21.06 40.02 6.77
N ALA A 42 -20.23 39.18 6.14
CA ALA A 42 -20.65 38.23 5.12
C ALA A 42 -21.38 37.04 5.78
N ALA A 43 -22.54 37.31 6.38
CA ALA A 43 -23.27 36.35 7.21
C ALA A 43 -23.68 35.07 6.46
N ASN A 44 -23.81 35.12 5.13
CA ASN A 44 -24.15 33.96 4.30
C ASN A 44 -22.92 33.24 3.70
N LEU A 45 -21.70 33.62 4.09
CA LEU A 45 -20.48 33.02 3.57
C LEU A 45 -20.41 31.55 3.99
N GLN A 46 -20.29 30.67 3.02
CA GLN A 46 -20.21 29.22 3.15
C GLN A 46 -18.83 28.68 2.77
N VAL A 47 -18.18 29.31 1.78
CA VAL A 47 -16.86 28.89 1.30
C VAL A 47 -15.91 30.09 1.28
N LEU A 48 -14.77 29.93 1.94
CA LEU A 48 -13.65 30.87 1.88
C LEU A 48 -12.39 30.12 1.46
N ASN A 49 -11.93 30.39 0.23
CA ASN A 49 -10.69 29.82 -0.27
C ASN A 49 -9.58 30.89 -0.26
N LEU A 50 -8.56 30.65 0.55
CA LEU A 50 -7.35 31.44 0.72
C LEU A 50 -6.10 30.64 0.36
N SER A 51 -6.24 29.47 -0.27
CA SER A 51 -5.12 28.62 -0.62
C SER A 51 -4.04 29.36 -1.40
N TYR A 52 -2.78 29.06 -1.14
CA TYR A 52 -1.60 29.70 -1.72
C TYR A 52 -1.52 31.22 -1.50
N CYS A 53 -2.20 31.78 -0.49
CA CYS A 53 -1.98 33.15 -0.01
C CYS A 53 -0.74 33.20 0.90
N SER A 54 0.44 32.98 0.31
CA SER A 54 1.69 32.75 1.04
C SER A 54 2.12 33.88 1.99
N SER A 55 1.63 35.11 1.80
CA SER A 55 1.96 36.28 2.64
C SER A 55 0.92 36.57 3.73
N LEU A 56 -0.17 35.80 3.80
CA LEU A 56 -1.22 35.98 4.82
C LEU A 56 -0.64 35.66 6.19
N VAL A 57 -0.68 36.63 7.12
CA VAL A 57 -0.06 36.48 8.45
C VAL A 57 -1.07 36.05 9.51
N GLU A 58 -2.30 36.56 9.43
CA GLU A 58 -3.37 36.27 10.38
C GLU A 58 -4.75 36.37 9.72
N LEU A 59 -5.76 35.74 10.34
CA LEU A 59 -7.16 35.99 10.04
C LEU A 59 -7.75 36.96 11.08
N PRO A 60 -8.63 37.89 10.68
CA PRO A 60 -9.26 38.80 11.62
C PRO A 60 -10.22 38.02 12.53
N SER A 61 -10.28 38.38 13.82
CA SER A 61 -11.16 37.72 14.79
C SER A 61 -12.64 37.72 14.39
N SER A 62 -13.07 38.70 13.58
CA SER A 62 -14.41 38.76 12.98
C SER A 62 -14.77 37.55 12.11
N ILE A 63 -13.81 36.72 11.68
CA ILE A 63 -14.10 35.47 10.95
C ILE A 63 -15.05 34.55 11.72
N GLY A 64 -14.99 34.59 13.06
CA GLY A 64 -15.91 33.84 13.92
C GLY A 64 -17.39 34.25 13.80
N ASN A 65 -17.68 35.40 13.18
CA ASN A 65 -19.06 35.83 12.90
C ASN A 65 -19.63 35.19 11.62
N ALA A 66 -18.79 34.58 10.78
CA ALA A 66 -19.23 33.83 9.60
C ALA A 66 -19.78 32.46 10.03
N THR A 67 -20.87 32.45 10.79
CA THR A 67 -21.43 31.23 11.41
C THR A 67 -21.95 30.20 10.41
N ASN A 68 -22.18 30.61 9.15
CA ASN A 68 -22.57 29.74 8.04
C ASN A 68 -21.38 29.19 7.25
N LEU A 69 -20.14 29.55 7.61
CA LEU A 69 -18.94 29.07 6.93
C LEU A 69 -18.84 27.56 7.11
N GLN A 70 -18.76 26.82 6.00
CA GLN A 70 -18.70 25.36 5.96
C GLN A 70 -17.30 24.89 5.56
N ASN A 71 -16.66 25.61 4.64
CA ASN A 71 -15.33 25.27 4.13
C ASN A 71 -14.39 26.47 4.23
N LEU A 72 -13.26 26.26 4.91
CA LEU A 72 -12.16 27.20 5.00
C LEU A 72 -10.88 26.52 4.49
N ASP A 73 -10.41 26.95 3.33
CA ASP A 73 -9.19 26.44 2.70
C ASP A 73 -8.06 27.47 2.85
N LEU A 74 -7.05 27.14 3.67
CA LEU A 74 -5.87 27.95 3.97
C LEU A 74 -4.58 27.27 3.49
N ARG A 75 -4.67 26.28 2.60
CA ARG A 75 -3.52 25.52 2.15
C ARG A 75 -2.37 26.40 1.69
N PHE A 76 -1.13 26.03 2.00
CA PHE A 76 0.06 26.78 1.59
C PHE A 76 0.05 28.27 2.01
N CYS A 77 -0.69 28.67 3.06
CA CYS A 77 -0.52 29.96 3.73
C CYS A 77 0.73 29.93 4.62
N THR A 78 1.90 29.89 4.00
CA THR A 78 3.19 29.66 4.69
C THR A 78 3.55 30.72 5.74
N SER A 79 3.01 31.93 5.66
CA SER A 79 3.23 33.01 6.65
C SER A 79 2.25 33.02 7.82
N LEU A 80 1.20 32.18 7.80
CA LEU A 80 0.20 32.12 8.85
C LEU A 80 0.81 31.53 10.14
N VAL A 81 0.77 32.28 11.23
CA VAL A 81 1.39 31.89 12.51
C VAL A 81 0.37 31.32 13.50
N GLU A 82 -0.85 31.86 13.50
CA GLU A 82 -1.94 31.46 14.39
C GLU A 82 -3.30 31.63 13.70
N LEU A 83 -4.31 30.91 14.21
CA LEU A 83 -5.72 31.20 13.91
C LEU A 83 -6.35 31.97 15.08
N PRO A 84 -7.26 32.92 14.82
CA PRO A 84 -7.95 33.62 15.89
C PRO A 84 -8.83 32.65 16.69
N SER A 85 -8.86 32.81 18.01
CA SER A 85 -9.66 31.95 18.91
C SER A 85 -11.15 31.90 18.56
N SER A 86 -11.66 32.97 17.93
CA SER A 86 -13.02 33.06 17.43
C SER A 86 -13.37 32.09 16.29
N ILE A 87 -12.40 31.41 15.66
CA ILE A 87 -12.69 30.41 14.63
C ILE A 87 -13.59 29.29 15.15
N GLY A 88 -13.49 28.97 16.46
CA GLY A 88 -14.39 28.03 17.12
C GLY A 88 -15.86 28.44 17.13
N ASN A 89 -16.18 29.71 16.84
CA ASN A 89 -17.54 30.20 16.72
C ASN A 89 -18.15 29.96 15.33
N ALA A 90 -17.35 29.57 14.33
CA ALA A 90 -17.85 29.14 13.02
C ALA A 90 -18.48 27.75 13.16
N THR A 91 -19.63 27.67 13.83
CA THR A 91 -20.23 26.41 14.25
C THR A 91 -20.71 25.51 13.10
N SER A 92 -20.89 26.06 11.90
CA SER A 92 -21.22 25.29 10.68
C SER A 92 -20.00 24.76 9.92
N LEU A 93 -18.78 25.05 10.40
CA LEU A 93 -17.54 24.64 9.75
C LEU A 93 -17.47 23.12 9.71
N GLN A 94 -17.30 22.56 8.52
CA GLN A 94 -17.22 21.14 8.23
C GLN A 94 -15.81 20.75 7.78
N ASP A 95 -15.19 21.59 6.96
CA ASP A 95 -13.84 21.37 6.43
C ASP A 95 -12.94 22.55 6.78
N LEU A 96 -11.81 22.24 7.42
CA LEU A 96 -10.72 23.19 7.66
C LEU A 96 -9.42 22.60 7.13
N ASP A 97 -8.90 23.17 6.05
CA ASP A 97 -7.64 22.74 5.44
C ASP A 97 -6.55 23.77 5.73
N LEU A 98 -5.58 23.39 6.56
CA LEU A 98 -4.41 24.16 6.94
C LEU A 98 -3.13 23.54 6.38
N SER A 99 -3.23 22.59 5.43
CA SER A 99 -2.05 21.87 4.97
C SER A 99 -0.99 22.81 4.39
N HIS A 100 0.26 22.54 4.72
CA HIS A 100 1.44 23.32 4.38
C HIS A 100 1.44 24.76 4.93
N CYS A 101 0.71 25.04 6.02
CA CYS A 101 0.91 26.22 6.85
C CYS A 101 2.13 26.03 7.76
N SER A 102 3.33 26.00 7.17
CA SER A 102 4.56 25.55 7.83
C SER A 102 4.98 26.35 9.07
N ASN A 103 4.54 27.61 9.20
CA ASN A 103 4.81 28.49 10.35
C ASN A 103 3.71 28.50 11.42
N LEU A 104 2.62 27.72 11.25
CA LEU A 104 1.56 27.62 12.24
C LEU A 104 2.10 26.95 13.51
N VAL A 105 2.08 27.65 14.63
CA VAL A 105 2.70 27.16 15.89
C VAL A 105 1.70 26.45 16.80
N GLU A 106 0.46 26.92 16.82
CA GLU A 106 -0.61 26.37 17.66
C GLU A 106 -1.98 26.46 16.97
N LEU A 107 -2.90 25.59 17.38
CA LEU A 107 -4.33 25.71 17.09
C LEU A 107 -5.05 26.38 18.28
N PRO A 108 -6.10 27.19 18.01
CA PRO A 108 -6.79 27.91 19.05
C PRO A 108 -7.53 26.96 20.00
N SER A 109 -7.52 27.29 21.29
CA SER A 109 -8.13 26.48 22.36
C SER A 109 -9.64 26.28 22.23
N LEU A 110 -10.33 27.07 21.39
CA LEU A 110 -11.78 26.93 21.13
C LEU A 110 -12.10 26.16 19.85
N ILE A 111 -11.13 25.58 19.13
CA ILE A 111 -11.38 24.84 17.88
C ILE A 111 -12.40 23.70 18.06
N GLY A 112 -12.42 23.08 19.24
CA GLY A 112 -13.41 22.06 19.63
C GLY A 112 -14.87 22.51 19.64
N ASN A 113 -15.15 23.82 19.59
CA ASN A 113 -16.51 24.34 19.51
C ASN A 113 -17.11 24.25 18.10
N ALA A 114 -16.28 23.99 17.07
CA ALA A 114 -16.73 23.69 15.72
C ALA A 114 -17.33 22.26 15.68
N ILE A 115 -18.49 22.08 16.31
CA ILE A 115 -19.11 20.76 16.51
C ILE A 115 -19.52 20.05 15.21
N HIS A 116 -19.60 20.75 14.08
CA HIS A 116 -19.87 20.18 12.76
C HIS A 116 -18.59 19.88 11.97
N LEU A 117 -17.41 20.19 12.52
CA LEU A 117 -16.13 19.93 11.86
C LEU A 117 -15.99 18.42 11.65
N GLN A 118 -15.83 18.02 10.41
CA GLN A 118 -15.69 16.64 9.96
C GLN A 118 -14.25 16.35 9.56
N ASN A 119 -13.62 17.29 8.85
CA ASN A 119 -12.29 17.12 8.29
C ASN A 119 -11.38 18.26 8.73
N LEU A 120 -10.22 17.90 9.30
CA LEU A 120 -9.16 18.83 9.65
C LEU A 120 -7.83 18.33 9.08
N ASP A 121 -7.30 19.06 8.09
CA ASP A 121 -6.01 18.75 7.48
C ASP A 121 -4.93 19.71 8.00
N LEU A 122 -3.92 19.16 8.66
CA LEU A 122 -2.74 19.86 9.18
C LEU A 122 -1.45 19.34 8.52
N THR A 123 -1.55 18.64 7.39
CA THR A 123 -0.40 18.05 6.69
C THR A 123 0.69 19.09 6.48
N GLY A 124 1.92 18.84 6.90
CA GLY A 124 3.05 19.76 6.68
C GLY A 124 3.03 21.03 7.53
N CYS A 125 2.22 21.08 8.60
CA CYS A 125 2.33 22.11 9.65
C CYS A 125 3.55 21.83 10.54
N SER A 126 4.75 21.96 9.97
CA SER A 126 6.02 21.54 10.57
C SER A 126 6.39 22.26 11.87
N SER A 127 5.84 23.45 12.14
CA SER A 127 6.06 24.23 13.37
C SER A 127 5.02 24.00 14.46
N LEU A 128 3.98 23.20 14.21
CA LEU A 128 2.92 22.93 15.17
C LEU A 128 3.47 22.12 16.35
N VAL A 129 3.43 22.67 17.56
CA VAL A 129 4.08 22.06 18.74
C VAL A 129 3.12 21.20 19.57
N GLU A 130 1.84 21.58 19.63
CA GLU A 130 0.81 20.83 20.35
C GLU A 130 -0.58 20.95 19.72
N LEU A 131 -1.44 19.97 20.00
CA LEU A 131 -2.86 20.04 19.69
C LEU A 131 -3.63 20.47 20.95
N PRO A 132 -4.55 21.45 20.86
CA PRO A 132 -5.36 21.86 22.01
C PRO A 132 -6.24 20.70 22.45
N SER A 133 -6.35 20.49 23.76
CA SER A 133 -7.13 19.37 24.32
C SER A 133 -8.60 19.39 23.91
N SER A 134 -9.13 20.56 23.53
CA SER A 134 -10.49 20.76 23.05
C SER A 134 -10.74 20.24 21.64
N ILE A 135 -9.72 19.99 20.81
CA ILE A 135 -9.91 19.47 19.43
C ILE A 135 -10.78 18.21 19.41
N TRP A 136 -10.66 17.38 20.46
CA TRP A 136 -11.42 16.14 20.63
C TRP A 136 -12.87 16.36 21.09
N ASN A 137 -13.27 17.59 21.39
CA ASN A 137 -14.67 17.97 21.64
C ASN A 137 -15.43 18.28 20.34
N ALA A 138 -14.73 18.39 19.19
CA ALA A 138 -15.37 18.45 17.88
C ALA A 138 -15.99 17.07 17.59
N THR A 139 -17.19 16.82 18.13
CA THR A 139 -17.76 15.47 18.19
C THR A 139 -18.03 14.87 16.83
N ASN A 140 -18.12 15.65 15.75
CA ASN A 140 -18.32 15.14 14.40
C ASN A 140 -17.02 14.96 13.61
N LEU A 141 -15.85 15.18 14.22
CA LEU A 141 -14.56 15.03 13.55
C LEU A 141 -14.37 13.56 13.15
N GLN A 142 -14.25 13.33 11.85
CA GLN A 142 -14.12 12.01 11.23
C GLN A 142 -12.69 11.80 10.71
N GLU A 143 -12.05 12.84 10.19
CA GLU A 143 -10.71 12.77 9.62
C GLU A 143 -9.80 13.84 10.23
N LEU A 144 -8.64 13.40 10.72
CA LEU A 144 -7.57 14.28 11.20
C LEU A 144 -6.25 13.86 10.56
N ASN A 145 -5.69 14.74 9.74
CA ASN A 145 -4.42 14.51 9.07
C ASN A 145 -3.32 15.36 9.71
N LEU A 146 -2.30 14.70 10.28
CA LEU A 146 -1.15 15.30 10.96
C LEU A 146 0.16 14.92 10.28
N ARG A 147 0.11 14.48 9.02
CA ARG A 147 1.28 14.04 8.27
C ARG A 147 2.34 15.16 8.19
N TYR A 148 3.62 14.83 8.31
CA TYR A 148 4.73 15.80 8.27
C TYR A 148 4.70 16.90 9.37
N CYS A 149 4.00 16.68 10.50
CA CYS A 149 4.02 17.57 11.66
C CYS A 149 5.23 17.29 12.58
N SER A 150 6.44 17.60 12.10
CA SER A 150 7.71 17.21 12.75
C SER A 150 7.98 17.81 14.13
N SER A 151 7.35 18.93 14.50
CA SER A 151 7.54 19.59 15.81
C SER A 151 6.52 19.20 16.88
N LEU A 152 5.46 18.49 16.49
CA LEU A 152 4.46 18.00 17.44
C LEU A 152 5.18 17.05 18.41
N VAL A 153 4.74 16.88 19.66
CA VAL A 153 5.49 16.01 20.62
C VAL A 153 4.70 14.78 21.01
N ASN A 154 3.44 14.94 21.39
CA ASN A 154 2.58 13.82 21.80
C ASN A 154 1.12 14.06 21.40
N LEU A 155 0.34 12.99 21.30
CA LEU A 155 -1.11 13.07 21.36
C LEU A 155 -1.56 13.21 22.83
N PRO A 156 -2.40 14.20 23.18
CA PRO A 156 -2.79 14.41 24.57
C PRO A 156 -3.73 13.30 25.08
N PHE A 157 -3.80 13.12 26.40
CA PHE A 157 -4.70 12.13 27.02
C PHE A 157 -6.17 12.32 26.62
N SER A 158 -6.59 13.55 26.28
CA SER A 158 -7.94 13.86 25.80
C SER A 158 -8.28 13.24 24.43
N PHE A 159 -7.33 12.62 23.74
CA PHE A 159 -7.56 11.83 22.52
C PHE A 159 -8.71 10.82 22.66
N GLY A 160 -8.92 10.28 23.86
CA GLY A 160 -10.06 9.39 24.13
C GLY A 160 -11.45 10.00 23.87
N ASN A 161 -11.58 11.31 23.74
CA ASN A 161 -12.85 11.94 23.39
C ASN A 161 -13.18 11.88 21.88
N ALA A 162 -12.23 11.44 21.04
CA ALA A 162 -12.33 11.30 19.59
C ALA A 162 -13.27 10.16 19.15
N THR A 163 -14.47 10.11 19.72
CA THR A 163 -15.37 8.96 19.61
C THR A 163 -15.90 8.74 18.20
N ASN A 164 -15.92 9.74 17.31
CA ASN A 164 -16.36 9.59 15.92
C ASN A 164 -15.23 9.63 14.88
N LEU A 165 -13.98 9.73 15.34
CA LEU A 165 -12.82 9.74 14.44
C LEU A 165 -12.71 8.39 13.73
N GLN A 166 -12.61 8.41 12.41
CA GLN A 166 -12.55 7.25 11.53
C GLN A 166 -11.16 7.11 10.89
N ASP A 167 -10.53 8.22 10.54
CA ASP A 167 -9.19 8.25 9.95
C ASP A 167 -8.26 9.18 10.77
N LEU A 168 -7.11 8.63 11.15
CA LEU A 168 -6.05 9.36 11.82
C LEU A 168 -4.72 9.06 11.12
N ASN A 169 -4.21 10.06 10.42
CA ASN A 169 -2.93 9.98 9.73
C ASN A 169 -1.84 10.71 10.55
N LEU A 170 -0.84 9.96 10.99
CA LEU A 170 0.29 10.42 11.81
C LEU A 170 1.63 10.21 11.11
N GLN A 171 1.63 10.10 9.78
CA GLN A 171 2.84 9.81 9.00
C GLN A 171 3.92 10.88 9.20
N GLU A 172 5.18 10.45 9.31
CA GLU A 172 6.36 11.32 9.44
C GLU A 172 6.31 12.22 10.69
N TYR A 173 5.66 11.69 11.74
CA TYR A 173 5.61 12.26 13.07
C TYR A 173 6.81 11.74 13.88
N SER A 174 8.00 12.29 13.57
CA SER A 174 9.30 11.77 14.04
C SER A 174 9.50 11.73 15.56
N SER A 175 8.72 12.49 16.31
CA SER A 175 8.81 12.68 17.76
C SER A 175 7.82 11.84 18.56
N LEU A 176 6.85 11.18 17.91
CA LEU A 176 5.89 10.32 18.60
C LEU A 176 6.58 9.03 19.07
N VAL A 177 6.76 8.89 20.38
CA VAL A 177 7.41 7.73 21.01
C VAL A 177 6.40 6.69 21.46
N GLU A 178 5.23 7.12 21.92
CA GLU A 178 4.18 6.25 22.48
C GLU A 178 2.77 6.70 22.08
N LEU A 179 1.82 5.76 22.09
CA LEU A 179 0.40 6.06 21.97
C LEU A 179 -0.30 6.17 23.31
N PRO A 180 -1.21 7.13 23.49
CA PRO A 180 -1.89 7.31 24.76
C PRO A 180 -2.86 6.14 25.01
N SER A 181 -2.87 5.62 26.24
CA SER A 181 -3.80 4.56 26.66
C SER A 181 -5.29 4.95 26.56
N SER A 182 -5.59 6.25 26.44
CA SER A 182 -6.95 6.75 26.16
C SER A 182 -7.45 6.41 24.75
N MET A 183 -6.60 5.91 23.86
CA MET A 183 -6.99 5.40 22.54
C MET A 183 -8.07 4.30 22.61
N ARG A 184 -8.23 3.62 23.76
CA ARG A 184 -9.33 2.67 23.99
C ARG A 184 -10.74 3.22 23.74
N TYR A 185 -10.91 4.53 23.75
CA TYR A 185 -12.20 5.19 23.55
C TYR A 185 -12.44 5.61 22.08
N ALA A 186 -11.43 5.57 21.22
CA ALA A 186 -11.53 5.87 19.78
C ALA A 186 -12.12 4.68 19.00
N THR A 187 -13.27 4.16 19.44
CA THR A 187 -13.83 2.88 18.99
C THR A 187 -14.38 2.89 17.56
N ASN A 188 -14.50 4.07 16.95
CA ASN A 188 -14.93 4.23 15.55
C ASN A 188 -13.77 4.33 14.56
N LEU A 189 -12.52 4.28 15.03
CA LEU A 189 -11.34 4.38 14.17
C LEU A 189 -11.28 3.19 13.20
N GLN A 190 -11.18 3.48 11.91
CA GLN A 190 -11.15 2.51 10.81
C GLN A 190 -9.78 2.44 10.14
N ARG A 191 -9.06 3.57 10.08
CA ARG A 191 -7.70 3.67 9.56
C ARG A 191 -6.82 4.36 10.60
N LEU A 192 -5.66 3.76 10.86
CA LEU A 192 -4.61 4.33 11.71
C LEU A 192 -3.27 4.14 11.02
N ASP A 193 -2.58 5.24 10.77
CA ASP A 193 -1.37 5.27 9.92
C ASP A 193 -0.19 5.94 10.65
N PHE A 194 0.89 5.18 10.83
CA PHE A 194 2.15 5.53 11.50
C PHE A 194 3.36 5.30 10.59
N GLN A 195 3.36 5.86 9.38
CA GLN A 195 4.55 5.75 8.57
C GLN A 195 5.74 6.55 9.17
N CYS A 196 6.92 5.94 9.28
CA CYS A 196 8.19 6.59 9.67
C CYS A 196 8.24 7.21 11.09
N CYS A 197 7.48 6.67 12.06
CA CYS A 197 7.49 7.18 13.43
C CYS A 197 8.63 6.61 14.30
N SER A 198 9.02 7.34 15.35
CA SER A 198 9.92 6.87 16.42
C SER A 198 9.21 5.97 17.44
N LEU A 199 8.11 5.33 17.06
CA LEU A 199 7.27 4.52 17.94
C LEU A 199 8.07 3.32 18.46
N GLU A 200 8.19 3.22 19.79
CA GLU A 200 8.96 2.15 20.45
C GLU A 200 8.07 0.96 20.82
N ASP A 201 6.84 1.24 21.28
CA ASP A 201 5.87 0.23 21.74
C ASP A 201 4.43 0.60 21.35
N LEU A 202 3.57 -0.43 21.25
CA LEU A 202 2.12 -0.27 21.11
C LEU A 202 1.41 -0.63 22.43
N PRO A 203 0.48 0.20 22.93
CA PRO A 203 -0.25 -0.10 24.16
C PRO A 203 -1.28 -1.23 23.93
N SER A 204 -1.49 -2.08 24.93
CA SER A 204 -2.48 -3.17 24.85
C SER A 204 -3.91 -2.67 24.61
N SER A 205 -4.20 -1.40 24.95
CA SER A 205 -5.48 -0.75 24.67
C SER A 205 -5.88 -0.74 23.19
N ILE A 206 -4.93 -0.97 22.26
CA ILE A 206 -5.20 -1.09 20.82
C ILE A 206 -6.26 -2.16 20.52
N GLU A 207 -6.39 -3.19 21.38
CA GLU A 207 -7.42 -4.24 21.25
C GLU A 207 -8.87 -3.70 21.23
N ASN A 208 -9.09 -2.49 21.76
CA ASN A 208 -10.42 -1.85 21.83
C ASN A 208 -10.80 -1.16 20.52
N LEU A 209 -9.89 -1.10 19.54
CA LEU A 209 -10.17 -0.53 18.22
C LEU A 209 -10.92 -1.53 17.34
N HIS A 210 -12.12 -1.92 17.76
CA HIS A 210 -12.92 -2.99 17.14
C HIS A 210 -13.35 -2.70 15.70
N ARG A 211 -13.25 -1.45 15.23
CA ARG A 211 -13.55 -1.03 13.85
C ARG A 211 -12.31 -0.81 13.00
N LEU A 212 -11.11 -0.99 13.54
CA LEU A 212 -9.87 -0.78 12.80
C LEU A 212 -9.76 -1.80 11.68
N THR A 213 -9.74 -1.31 10.44
CA THR A 213 -9.66 -2.12 9.21
C THR A 213 -8.28 -2.07 8.58
N ILE A 214 -7.63 -0.90 8.64
CA ILE A 214 -6.29 -0.66 8.09
C ILE A 214 -5.41 -0.14 9.22
N PHE A 215 -4.31 -0.83 9.46
CA PHE A 215 -3.29 -0.43 10.42
C PHE A 215 -1.93 -0.40 9.72
N ASP A 216 -1.40 0.79 9.49
CA ASP A 216 -0.12 0.99 8.84
C ASP A 216 0.92 1.47 9.86
N LEU A 217 2.02 0.74 9.99
CA LEU A 217 3.16 1.01 10.86
C LEU A 217 4.47 1.04 10.05
N GLU A 218 4.39 1.24 8.73
CA GLU A 218 5.55 1.17 7.86
C GLU A 218 6.69 2.09 8.34
N GLY A 219 7.91 1.59 8.44
CA GLY A 219 9.08 2.39 8.81
C GLY A 219 9.18 2.74 10.30
N CYS A 220 8.35 2.15 11.18
CA CYS A 220 8.56 2.20 12.64
C CYS A 220 9.81 1.40 13.06
N SER A 221 10.99 1.91 12.71
CA SER A 221 12.28 1.22 12.86
C SER A 221 12.68 0.90 14.30
N LYS A 222 12.10 1.59 15.29
CA LYS A 222 12.32 1.36 16.72
C LYS A 222 11.33 0.39 17.37
N LEU A 223 10.28 -0.01 16.66
CA LEU A 223 9.27 -0.92 17.20
C LEU A 223 9.88 -2.31 17.36
N GLU A 224 10.15 -2.72 18.60
CA GLU A 224 10.79 -4.01 18.89
C GLU A 224 9.78 -5.14 19.05
N VAL A 225 8.61 -4.83 19.63
CA VAL A 225 7.59 -5.81 19.98
C VAL A 225 6.19 -5.32 19.65
N LEU A 226 5.34 -6.26 19.22
CA LEU A 226 3.90 -6.05 19.14
C LEU A 226 3.22 -6.63 20.38
N PRO A 227 2.09 -6.06 20.82
CA PRO A 227 1.31 -6.61 21.93
C PRO A 227 0.89 -8.05 21.64
N THR A 228 0.99 -8.91 22.65
CA THR A 228 0.62 -10.32 22.59
C THR A 228 -0.77 -10.55 23.18
N ASN A 229 -1.46 -11.61 22.75
CA ASN A 229 -2.80 -11.98 23.20
C ASN A 229 -3.88 -10.91 22.99
N ILE A 230 -3.73 -10.08 21.94
CA ILE A 230 -4.76 -9.13 21.51
C ILE A 230 -5.52 -9.68 20.31
N THR A 231 -6.72 -9.16 20.06
CA THR A 231 -7.50 -9.52 18.85
C THR A 231 -8.13 -8.30 18.22
N LEU A 232 -7.66 -7.93 17.04
CA LEU A 232 -8.24 -6.86 16.22
C LEU A 232 -9.25 -7.45 15.24
N GLU A 233 -10.51 -7.55 15.68
CA GLU A 233 -11.58 -8.32 15.00
C GLU A 233 -11.90 -7.82 13.58
N SER A 234 -11.77 -6.51 13.31
CA SER A 234 -12.08 -5.93 12.00
C SER A 234 -10.85 -5.73 11.10
N LEU A 235 -9.65 -6.06 11.59
CA LEU A 235 -8.42 -5.76 10.88
C LEU A 235 -8.31 -6.59 9.59
N ARG A 236 -8.19 -5.89 8.45
CA ARG A 236 -8.05 -6.48 7.11
C ARG A 236 -6.66 -6.24 6.53
N GLU A 237 -6.06 -5.09 6.81
CA GLU A 237 -4.77 -4.71 6.25
C GLU A 237 -3.82 -4.32 7.38
N LEU A 238 -2.66 -4.96 7.40
CA LEU A 238 -1.58 -4.62 8.32
C LEU A 238 -0.27 -4.46 7.56
N SER A 239 0.33 -3.29 7.71
CA SER A 239 1.67 -3.01 7.19
C SER A 239 2.66 -2.81 8.34
N LEU A 240 3.71 -3.62 8.35
CA LEU A 240 4.87 -3.53 9.26
C LEU A 240 6.17 -3.43 8.46
N SER A 241 6.06 -3.05 7.19
CA SER A 241 7.22 -2.94 6.30
C SER A 241 8.26 -1.99 6.90
N ASN A 242 9.55 -2.31 6.80
CA ASN A 242 10.66 -1.52 7.34
C ASN A 242 10.65 -1.31 8.87
N CYS A 243 9.89 -2.10 9.64
CA CYS A 243 10.05 -2.21 11.10
C CYS A 243 11.29 -3.05 11.44
N SER A 244 12.47 -2.51 11.17
CA SER A 244 13.75 -3.25 11.19
C SER A 244 14.15 -3.83 12.55
N SER A 245 13.60 -3.32 13.66
CA SER A 245 13.87 -3.85 15.01
C SER A 245 12.89 -4.93 15.44
N LEU A 246 11.80 -5.15 14.69
CA LEU A 246 10.79 -6.14 15.00
C LEU A 246 11.32 -7.55 14.68
N LYS A 247 11.50 -8.37 15.72
CA LYS A 247 12.11 -9.72 15.62
C LYS A 247 11.10 -10.86 15.67
N SER A 248 9.87 -10.59 16.09
CA SER A 248 8.82 -11.59 16.17
C SER A 248 7.48 -10.98 15.83
N PHE A 249 6.56 -11.81 15.35
CA PHE A 249 5.21 -11.41 15.01
C PHE A 249 4.20 -12.25 15.82
N PRO A 250 3.40 -11.63 16.70
CA PRO A 250 2.49 -12.35 17.56
C PRO A 250 1.13 -12.63 16.89
N GLU A 251 0.29 -13.40 17.56
CA GLU A 251 -1.10 -13.59 17.16
C GLU A 251 -1.92 -12.35 17.49
N ILE A 252 -2.35 -11.62 16.47
CA ILE A 252 -3.06 -10.34 16.61
C ILE A 252 -4.45 -10.30 15.96
N SER A 253 -4.67 -11.07 14.88
CA SER A 253 -5.94 -11.17 14.18
C SER A 253 -5.89 -12.28 13.13
N THR A 254 -7.00 -12.99 12.94
CA THR A 254 -7.18 -14.00 11.88
C THR A 254 -7.97 -13.48 10.68
N ASN A 255 -8.45 -12.23 10.73
CA ASN A 255 -9.27 -11.61 9.69
C ASN A 255 -8.48 -10.82 8.64
N ILE A 256 -7.14 -10.77 8.79
CA ILE A 256 -6.24 -10.05 7.89
C ILE A 256 -6.33 -10.65 6.48
N GLU A 257 -6.54 -9.78 5.49
CA GLU A 257 -6.56 -10.05 4.06
C GLU A 257 -5.19 -9.76 3.42
N TYR A 258 -4.50 -8.73 3.88
CA TYR A 258 -3.19 -8.32 3.39
C TYR A 258 -2.23 -8.04 4.55
N LEU A 259 -1.10 -8.75 4.56
CA LEU A 259 -0.03 -8.59 5.55
C LEU A 259 1.29 -8.25 4.84
N THR A 260 1.92 -7.14 5.24
CA THR A 260 3.27 -6.78 4.80
C THR A 260 4.24 -6.79 5.98
N LEU A 261 5.32 -7.56 5.87
CA LEU A 261 6.41 -7.70 6.85
C LEU A 261 7.77 -7.39 6.23
N ASN A 262 7.79 -6.66 5.11
CA ASN A 262 9.00 -6.42 4.33
C ASN A 262 10.10 -5.78 5.20
N GLY A 263 11.36 -6.14 5.03
CA GLY A 263 12.49 -5.49 5.70
C GLY A 263 12.46 -5.57 7.24
N THR A 264 11.66 -6.47 7.82
CA THR A 264 11.66 -6.75 9.26
C THR A 264 12.76 -7.74 9.64
N ALA A 265 13.14 -7.75 10.92
CA ALA A 265 14.11 -8.72 11.46
C ALA A 265 13.46 -10.03 11.93
N ILE A 266 12.20 -10.29 11.54
CA ILE A 266 11.44 -11.48 11.94
C ILE A 266 12.11 -12.75 11.39
N GLU A 267 12.42 -13.69 12.28
CA GLU A 267 13.07 -14.96 11.95
C GLU A 267 12.08 -16.05 11.52
N GLU A 268 10.87 -16.03 12.11
CA GLU A 268 9.82 -17.02 11.87
C GLU A 268 8.43 -16.37 11.86
N VAL A 269 7.63 -16.73 10.85
CA VAL A 269 6.20 -16.38 10.80
C VAL A 269 5.42 -17.40 11.67
N PRO A 270 4.46 -16.98 12.51
CA PRO A 270 3.75 -17.90 13.39
C PRO A 270 2.93 -18.94 12.61
N SER A 271 3.01 -20.21 13.03
CA SER A 271 2.32 -21.32 12.37
C SER A 271 0.78 -21.22 12.37
N SER A 272 0.22 -20.38 13.24
CA SER A 272 -1.22 -20.08 13.26
C SER A 272 -1.69 -19.28 12.04
N ILE A 273 -0.79 -18.73 11.22
CA ILE A 273 -1.13 -18.06 9.95
C ILE A 273 -1.92 -18.98 9.01
N ARG A 274 -1.74 -20.31 9.09
CA ARG A 274 -2.55 -21.28 8.33
C ARG A 274 -4.06 -21.17 8.61
N LEU A 275 -4.45 -20.64 9.78
CA LEU A 275 -5.86 -20.48 10.17
C LEU A 275 -6.47 -19.19 9.63
N TRP A 276 -5.69 -18.32 8.98
CA TRP A 276 -6.13 -17.02 8.50
C TRP A 276 -6.81 -17.17 7.15
N SER A 277 -8.02 -17.73 7.16
CA SER A 277 -8.82 -18.07 5.98
C SER A 277 -9.15 -16.91 5.02
N ARG A 278 -8.84 -15.67 5.42
CA ARG A 278 -9.04 -14.46 4.60
C ARG A 278 -7.74 -13.94 3.99
N LEU A 279 -6.57 -14.42 4.41
CA LEU A 279 -5.29 -13.91 3.94
C LEU A 279 -5.15 -14.19 2.45
N ARG A 280 -5.09 -13.13 1.65
CA ARG A 280 -4.92 -13.16 0.19
C ARG A 280 -3.52 -12.74 -0.22
N GLY A 281 -2.92 -11.78 0.47
CA GLY A 281 -1.59 -11.27 0.15
C GLY A 281 -0.64 -11.33 1.33
N LEU A 282 0.55 -11.90 1.11
CA LEU A 282 1.63 -11.93 2.08
C LEU A 282 2.93 -11.41 1.43
N LEU A 283 3.43 -10.29 1.93
CA LEU A 283 4.65 -9.64 1.45
C LEU A 283 5.72 -9.72 2.53
N LEU A 284 6.83 -10.37 2.20
CA LEU A 284 7.95 -10.74 3.07
C LEU A 284 9.29 -10.33 2.45
N ASN A 285 9.30 -9.34 1.56
CA ASN A 285 10.49 -8.92 0.82
C ASN A 285 11.58 -8.43 1.78
N GLU A 286 12.85 -8.65 1.45
CA GLU A 286 14.02 -8.19 2.21
C GLU A 286 14.06 -8.68 3.66
N MET A 287 13.38 -9.78 3.99
CA MET A 287 13.46 -10.41 5.31
C MET A 287 14.75 -11.24 5.44
N GLN A 288 15.83 -10.56 5.81
CA GLN A 288 17.20 -11.13 5.84
C GLN A 288 17.40 -12.26 6.86
N ASN A 289 16.55 -12.34 7.89
CA ASN A 289 16.66 -13.35 8.96
C ASN A 289 15.63 -14.49 8.82
N LEU A 290 14.71 -14.41 7.87
CA LEU A 290 13.66 -15.42 7.69
C LEU A 290 14.26 -16.72 7.16
N VAL A 291 14.18 -17.81 7.93
CA VAL A 291 14.81 -19.10 7.56
C VAL A 291 13.81 -20.07 6.93
N SER A 292 12.55 -20.03 7.34
CA SER A 292 11.52 -20.95 6.85
C SER A 292 10.12 -20.35 6.88
N LEU A 293 9.25 -20.84 5.99
CA LEU A 293 7.82 -20.51 6.00
C LEU A 293 6.99 -21.70 6.55
N PRO A 294 6.06 -21.45 7.49
CA PRO A 294 5.14 -22.47 7.98
C PRO A 294 4.04 -22.77 6.95
N GLN A 295 3.18 -23.75 7.24
CA GLN A 295 1.97 -23.98 6.44
C GLN A 295 1.14 -22.68 6.31
N LEU A 296 0.84 -22.29 5.07
CA LEU A 296 0.10 -21.08 4.73
C LEU A 296 -1.38 -21.43 4.44
N PRO A 297 -2.31 -20.46 4.55
CA PRO A 297 -3.73 -20.70 4.30
C PRO A 297 -4.02 -20.89 2.80
N ASP A 298 -5.00 -21.74 2.49
CA ASP A 298 -5.41 -22.03 1.11
C ASP A 298 -5.99 -20.80 0.37
N SER A 299 -6.36 -19.75 1.10
CA SER A 299 -6.88 -18.49 0.55
C SER A 299 -5.82 -17.61 -0.11
N LEU A 300 -4.53 -17.92 0.10
CA LEU A 300 -3.42 -17.09 -0.33
C LEU A 300 -3.38 -16.98 -1.86
N ALA A 301 -3.47 -15.75 -2.37
CA ALA A 301 -3.46 -15.43 -3.80
C ALA A 301 -2.09 -14.96 -4.28
N PHE A 302 -1.27 -14.39 -3.41
CA PHE A 302 0.12 -14.08 -3.72
C PHE A 302 1.02 -14.08 -2.49
N LEU A 303 2.26 -14.52 -2.71
CA LEU A 303 3.34 -14.54 -1.73
C LEU A 303 4.59 -13.96 -2.38
N PHE A 304 5.03 -12.80 -1.90
CA PHE A 304 6.27 -12.18 -2.34
C PHE A 304 7.30 -12.24 -1.21
N ALA A 305 8.44 -12.84 -1.50
CA ALA A 305 9.59 -13.00 -0.62
C ALA A 305 10.84 -12.75 -1.46
N GLU A 306 10.94 -11.56 -2.04
CA GLU A 306 12.11 -11.14 -2.83
C GLU A 306 13.26 -10.77 -1.89
N ASN A 307 14.50 -11.09 -2.24
CA ASN A 307 15.70 -10.73 -1.46
C ASN A 307 15.74 -11.32 -0.04
N CYS A 308 15.11 -12.48 0.21
CA CYS A 308 15.22 -13.18 1.49
C CYS A 308 16.42 -14.13 1.48
N GLU A 309 17.62 -13.61 1.74
CA GLU A 309 18.88 -14.35 1.57
C GLU A 309 19.07 -15.53 2.53
N SER A 310 18.33 -15.56 3.64
CA SER A 310 18.37 -16.66 4.62
C SER A 310 17.28 -17.71 4.43
N LEU A 311 16.34 -17.50 3.51
CA LEU A 311 15.20 -18.40 3.34
C LEU A 311 15.64 -19.72 2.72
N GLU A 312 15.52 -20.80 3.49
CA GLU A 312 16.01 -22.14 3.13
C GLU A 312 14.88 -23.13 2.87
N ARG A 313 13.78 -23.05 3.65
CA ARG A 313 12.76 -24.10 3.70
C ARG A 313 11.34 -23.56 3.54
N LEU A 314 10.50 -24.34 2.89
CA LEU A 314 9.06 -24.10 2.78
C LEU A 314 8.33 -25.30 3.37
N ASP A 315 7.82 -25.15 4.60
CA ASP A 315 7.04 -26.19 5.28
C ASP A 315 5.54 -26.03 4.94
N CYS A 316 5.26 -25.73 3.67
CA CYS A 316 3.93 -25.43 3.16
C CYS A 316 3.65 -26.06 1.80
N SER A 317 2.38 -26.12 1.46
CA SER A 317 1.88 -26.44 0.12
C SER A 317 0.90 -25.35 -0.29
N PHE A 318 0.85 -25.05 -1.58
CA PHE A 318 -0.02 -24.01 -2.11
C PHE A 318 -1.20 -24.64 -2.87
N SER A 319 -2.38 -24.56 -2.27
CA SER A 319 -3.60 -25.17 -2.83
C SER A 319 -4.33 -24.28 -3.83
N ASN A 320 -4.10 -22.97 -3.78
CA ASN A 320 -4.73 -22.01 -4.70
C ASN A 320 -4.07 -22.11 -6.09
N PRO A 321 -4.78 -22.57 -7.13
CA PRO A 321 -4.22 -22.70 -8.47
C PRO A 321 -3.89 -21.35 -9.10
N ASP A 322 -4.41 -20.24 -8.57
CA ASP A 322 -4.17 -18.90 -9.09
C ASP A 322 -3.12 -18.15 -8.28
N ILE A 323 -2.32 -18.84 -7.46
CA ILE A 323 -1.30 -18.19 -6.64
C ILE A 323 -0.16 -17.59 -7.47
N TYR A 324 0.27 -16.39 -7.11
CA TYR A 324 1.52 -15.80 -7.58
C TYR A 324 2.62 -15.95 -6.51
N LEU A 325 3.66 -16.72 -6.83
CA LEU A 325 4.85 -16.89 -5.98
C LEU A 325 6.03 -16.09 -6.53
N ASN A 326 6.64 -15.26 -5.69
CA ASN A 326 7.87 -14.54 -6.05
C ASN A 326 8.95 -14.75 -4.98
N PHE A 327 9.99 -15.50 -5.33
CA PHE A 327 11.13 -15.82 -4.48
C PHE A 327 12.46 -15.33 -5.09
N ARG A 328 12.46 -14.20 -5.81
CA ARG A 328 13.70 -13.67 -6.40
C ARG A 328 14.80 -13.51 -5.36
N ASN A 329 16.02 -13.80 -5.77
CA ASN A 329 17.23 -13.70 -4.95
C ASN A 329 17.21 -14.53 -3.63
N CYS A 330 16.28 -15.47 -3.47
CA CYS A 330 16.28 -16.44 -2.36
C CYS A 330 17.23 -17.60 -2.65
N PHE A 331 18.53 -17.32 -2.73
CA PHE A 331 19.53 -18.26 -3.23
C PHE A 331 19.78 -19.48 -2.32
N LYS A 332 19.32 -19.46 -1.06
CA LYS A 332 19.47 -20.56 -0.11
C LYS A 332 18.31 -21.57 -0.11
N LEU A 333 17.28 -21.38 -0.93
CA LEU A 333 16.17 -22.33 -1.05
C LEU A 333 16.71 -23.74 -1.34
N ASN A 334 16.43 -24.67 -0.44
CA ASN A 334 16.85 -26.06 -0.60
C ASN A 334 16.05 -26.78 -1.69
N GLN A 335 16.45 -28.01 -2.05
CA GLN A 335 15.80 -28.72 -3.15
C GLN A 335 14.31 -28.99 -2.88
N ASP A 336 13.94 -29.36 -1.66
CA ASP A 336 12.54 -29.62 -1.30
C ASP A 336 11.66 -28.37 -1.47
N ALA A 337 12.15 -27.20 -1.02
CA ALA A 337 11.47 -25.93 -1.19
C ALA A 337 11.32 -25.55 -2.67
N ARG A 338 12.38 -25.75 -3.47
CA ARG A 338 12.33 -25.53 -4.91
C ARG A 338 11.32 -26.46 -5.58
N ASP A 339 11.27 -27.73 -5.18
CA ASP A 339 10.31 -28.70 -5.69
C ASP A 339 8.87 -28.31 -5.36
N VAL A 340 8.60 -27.79 -4.15
CA VAL A 340 7.28 -27.22 -3.79
C VAL A 340 6.90 -26.09 -4.75
N ILE A 341 7.80 -25.11 -4.97
CA ILE A 341 7.53 -23.98 -5.86
C ILE A 341 7.29 -24.45 -7.30
N ILE A 342 8.11 -25.39 -7.78
CA ILE A 342 7.99 -25.96 -9.13
C ILE A 342 6.65 -26.71 -9.26
N GLN A 343 6.30 -27.59 -8.33
CA GLN A 343 5.10 -28.43 -8.43
C GLN A 343 3.79 -27.66 -8.21
N THR A 344 3.84 -26.48 -7.59
CA THR A 344 2.67 -25.63 -7.35
C THR A 344 1.92 -25.31 -8.65
N SER A 345 0.60 -25.50 -8.65
CA SER A 345 -0.23 -25.07 -9.78
C SER A 345 -0.38 -23.56 -9.78
N THR A 346 -0.18 -22.98 -10.95
CA THR A 346 -0.22 -21.55 -11.23
C THR A 346 -1.01 -21.33 -12.53
N THR A 347 -2.27 -21.79 -12.53
CA THR A 347 -3.21 -21.73 -13.66
C THR A 347 -3.33 -20.32 -14.21
N ASN A 348 -3.51 -19.31 -13.36
CA ASN A 348 -3.63 -17.90 -13.76
C ASN A 348 -2.42 -17.00 -13.42
N ASN A 349 -1.37 -17.51 -12.77
CA ASN A 349 -0.17 -16.75 -12.36
C ASN A 349 1.14 -17.50 -12.61
N PHE A 350 2.28 -17.06 -12.06
CA PHE A 350 3.55 -17.76 -12.27
C PHE A 350 4.32 -17.83 -10.97
N SER A 351 5.36 -18.65 -10.95
CA SER A 351 6.34 -18.71 -9.88
C SER A 351 7.67 -18.20 -10.38
N VAL A 352 8.38 -17.43 -9.54
CA VAL A 352 9.76 -17.02 -9.79
C VAL A 352 10.65 -17.51 -8.68
N LEU A 353 11.78 -18.11 -9.04
CA LEU A 353 12.82 -18.55 -8.10
C LEU A 353 14.21 -18.49 -8.74
N PRO A 354 15.29 -18.50 -7.95
CA PRO A 354 16.64 -18.51 -8.51
C PRO A 354 16.99 -19.83 -9.23
N GLY A 355 17.75 -19.71 -10.33
CA GLY A 355 18.29 -20.84 -11.06
C GLY A 355 19.04 -20.43 -12.33
N GLY A 356 20.23 -20.99 -12.55
CA GLY A 356 21.08 -20.70 -13.70
C GLY A 356 20.85 -21.57 -14.93
N GLU A 357 20.02 -22.62 -14.81
CA GLU A 357 19.65 -23.58 -15.85
C GLU A 357 18.26 -24.15 -15.57
N VAL A 358 17.56 -24.61 -16.61
CA VAL A 358 16.25 -25.25 -16.46
C VAL A 358 16.41 -26.60 -15.71
N PRO A 359 15.66 -26.82 -14.60
CA PRO A 359 15.84 -28.00 -13.76
C PRO A 359 15.64 -29.33 -14.51
N ALA A 360 16.36 -30.38 -14.09
CA ALA A 360 16.29 -31.70 -14.71
C ALA A 360 14.92 -32.38 -14.63
N CYS A 361 14.03 -31.94 -13.73
CA CYS A 361 12.66 -32.41 -13.66
C CYS A 361 11.82 -31.99 -14.89
N PHE A 362 12.21 -30.95 -15.62
CA PHE A 362 11.67 -30.66 -16.94
C PHE A 362 12.30 -31.61 -17.95
N THR A 363 11.57 -32.66 -18.32
CA THR A 363 12.08 -33.78 -19.12
C THR A 363 12.41 -33.38 -20.56
N TYR A 364 11.67 -32.41 -21.10
CA TYR A 364 11.94 -31.83 -22.41
C TYR A 364 12.60 -30.47 -22.22
N ARG A 365 13.84 -30.31 -22.67
CA ARG A 365 14.62 -29.07 -22.54
C ARG A 365 15.24 -28.69 -23.88
N ALA A 366 15.35 -27.39 -24.13
CA ALA A 366 16.01 -26.87 -25.31
C ALA A 366 16.69 -25.53 -25.00
N SER A 367 17.79 -25.28 -25.71
CA SER A 367 18.35 -23.92 -25.78
C SER A 367 17.45 -23.04 -26.65
N GLY A 368 17.31 -21.78 -26.26
CA GLY A 368 16.43 -20.84 -26.93
C GLY A 368 14.97 -20.96 -26.50
N SER A 369 14.07 -20.44 -27.35
CA SER A 369 12.67 -20.18 -27.01
C SER A 369 11.68 -21.24 -27.49
N SER A 370 12.13 -22.43 -27.93
CA SER A 370 11.22 -23.47 -28.40
C SER A 370 11.69 -24.88 -28.09
N VAL A 371 10.76 -25.76 -27.75
CA VAL A 371 11.02 -27.16 -27.44
C VAL A 371 9.95 -28.06 -28.07
N THR A 372 10.38 -29.20 -28.59
CA THR A 372 9.48 -30.24 -29.13
C THR A 372 9.27 -31.32 -28.08
N VAL A 373 8.01 -31.68 -27.87
CA VAL A 373 7.55 -32.64 -26.88
C VAL A 373 6.87 -33.80 -27.60
N GLU A 374 7.41 -34.99 -27.42
CA GLU A 374 6.77 -36.25 -27.80
C GLU A 374 5.93 -36.74 -26.62
N LEU A 375 4.61 -36.71 -26.77
CA LEU A 375 3.66 -37.07 -25.75
C LEU A 375 3.67 -38.57 -25.48
N ASN A 376 3.81 -38.93 -24.22
CA ASN A 376 3.69 -40.31 -23.77
C ASN A 376 2.23 -40.73 -23.49
N ASP A 377 1.31 -39.76 -23.39
CA ASP A 377 -0.12 -39.94 -23.10
C ASP A 377 -0.94 -38.72 -23.60
N THR A 378 -2.25 -38.77 -23.45
CA THR A 378 -3.25 -37.77 -23.81
C THR A 378 -3.35 -36.55 -22.88
N SER A 379 -2.40 -36.40 -21.94
CA SER A 379 -2.40 -35.26 -21.01
C SER A 379 -2.38 -33.93 -21.75
N THR A 380 -3.24 -33.03 -21.31
CA THR A 380 -3.40 -31.68 -21.83
C THR A 380 -2.71 -30.63 -20.97
N LYS A 381 -2.19 -31.03 -19.80
CA LYS A 381 -1.61 -30.14 -18.79
C LYS A 381 -0.10 -30.30 -18.74
N PHE A 382 0.57 -29.17 -18.90
CA PHE A 382 2.01 -29.06 -18.92
C PHE A 382 2.45 -27.98 -17.95
N LYS A 383 3.68 -28.13 -17.47
CA LYS A 383 4.36 -27.07 -16.73
C LYS A 383 5.53 -26.60 -17.56
N ALA A 384 5.57 -25.29 -17.82
CA ALA A 384 6.64 -24.65 -18.54
C ALA A 384 7.61 -24.00 -17.56
N CYS A 385 8.88 -24.02 -17.92
CA CYS A 385 9.93 -23.26 -17.27
C CYS A 385 10.77 -22.55 -18.32
N ILE A 386 11.05 -21.27 -18.11
CA ILE A 386 11.95 -20.51 -18.94
C ILE A 386 13.03 -19.85 -18.11
N LEU A 387 14.21 -19.72 -18.71
CA LEU A 387 15.35 -18.98 -18.20
C LEU A 387 15.65 -17.83 -19.16
N LEU A 388 15.74 -16.62 -18.61
CA LEU A 388 16.02 -15.40 -19.36
C LEU A 388 17.49 -15.00 -19.25
N ALA A 389 18.02 -14.38 -20.29
CA ALA A 389 19.34 -13.77 -20.33
C ALA A 389 19.25 -12.35 -20.90
N ASN A 390 20.09 -11.45 -20.42
CA ASN A 390 20.23 -10.10 -20.97
C ASN A 390 21.05 -10.18 -22.28
N THR A 391 20.59 -9.49 -23.31
CA THR A 391 21.22 -9.45 -24.64
C THR A 391 22.39 -8.46 -24.70
N GLY A 392 22.63 -7.69 -23.64
CA GLY A 392 23.69 -6.70 -23.53
C GLY A 392 23.45 -5.42 -24.34
N LYS A 393 22.21 -5.18 -24.78
CA LYS A 393 21.87 -4.08 -25.69
C LYS A 393 21.51 -2.76 -25.02
N ASP A 394 21.26 -2.72 -23.72
CA ASP A 394 21.00 -1.49 -22.95
C ASP A 394 21.65 -1.53 -21.57
N GLU A 395 22.43 -0.49 -21.23
CA GLU A 395 23.03 -0.28 -19.90
C GLU A 395 22.12 0.56 -18.96
N TYR A 396 20.93 0.98 -19.40
CA TYR A 396 20.23 2.14 -18.79
C TYR A 396 18.75 1.95 -18.42
N HIS A 397 18.23 0.73 -18.31
CA HIS A 397 16.86 0.51 -17.82
C HIS A 397 16.81 -0.58 -16.75
N ASP A 398 16.62 -0.15 -15.51
CA ASP A 398 16.57 -1.03 -14.33
C ASP A 398 15.29 -1.90 -14.25
N TRP A 399 14.27 -1.66 -15.10
CA TRP A 399 12.93 -2.27 -14.98
C TRP A 399 12.31 -2.49 -16.36
N VAL A 400 12.38 -3.71 -16.89
CA VAL A 400 11.66 -4.10 -18.11
C VAL A 400 10.51 -5.03 -17.71
N ASP A 401 9.28 -4.56 -17.93
CA ASP A 401 8.07 -5.36 -17.79
C ASP A 401 7.78 -6.07 -19.10
N CYS A 402 7.92 -7.39 -19.12
CA CYS A 402 7.54 -8.22 -20.26
C CYS A 402 6.43 -9.19 -19.89
N ARG A 403 5.72 -9.64 -20.92
CA ARG A 403 4.80 -10.76 -20.85
C ARG A 403 5.40 -11.95 -21.58
N VAL A 404 5.38 -13.12 -20.97
CA VAL A 404 5.66 -14.37 -21.69
C VAL A 404 4.38 -14.90 -22.28
N SER A 405 4.48 -15.31 -23.54
CA SER A 405 3.43 -16.05 -24.25
C SER A 405 3.95 -17.40 -24.67
N CYS A 406 3.15 -18.44 -24.48
CA CYS A 406 3.43 -19.77 -25.00
C CYS A 406 2.45 -20.08 -26.13
N PHE A 407 2.98 -20.50 -27.27
CA PHE A 407 2.24 -20.98 -28.43
C PHE A 407 2.52 -22.47 -28.59
N ILE A 408 1.48 -23.30 -28.72
CA ILE A 408 1.64 -24.73 -28.98
C ILE A 408 1.20 -25.00 -30.42
N THR A 409 2.01 -25.72 -31.17
CA THR A 409 1.70 -26.10 -32.55
C THR A 409 1.91 -27.59 -32.76
N SER A 410 1.04 -28.20 -33.57
CA SER A 410 1.28 -29.56 -34.05
C SER A 410 2.14 -29.54 -35.31
N LYS A 411 3.00 -30.54 -35.50
CA LYS A 411 3.92 -30.63 -36.64
C LYS A 411 3.23 -30.76 -38.00
N GLN A 412 1.93 -31.03 -38.03
CA GLN A 412 1.10 -31.08 -39.24
C GLN A 412 0.71 -29.67 -39.76
N ASN A 413 1.28 -28.58 -39.21
CA ASN A 413 1.00 -27.18 -39.56
C ASN A 413 -0.45 -26.73 -39.32
N ALA A 414 -1.27 -27.53 -38.65
CA ALA A 414 -2.49 -27.04 -38.04
C ALA A 414 -2.09 -26.37 -36.72
N ARG A 415 -2.29 -25.05 -36.61
CA ARG A 415 -2.27 -24.37 -35.31
C ARG A 415 -3.40 -24.98 -34.49
N THR A 416 -3.05 -25.88 -33.58
CA THR A 416 -3.97 -26.31 -32.54
C THR A 416 -4.27 -25.07 -31.70
N PRO A 417 -5.53 -24.62 -31.59
CA PRO A 417 -5.85 -23.56 -30.64
C PRO A 417 -5.32 -23.98 -29.28
N CYS A 418 -4.56 -23.13 -28.62
CA CYS A 418 -4.30 -23.29 -27.20
C CYS A 418 -5.23 -22.30 -26.52
N LYS A 419 -5.72 -22.67 -25.35
CA LYS A 419 -6.24 -21.67 -24.42
C LYS A 419 -5.08 -20.72 -24.19
N GLN A 420 -5.20 -19.54 -24.79
CA GLN A 420 -4.13 -18.57 -24.81
C GLN A 420 -3.98 -18.06 -23.37
N ASN A 421 -3.14 -18.72 -22.57
CA ASN A 421 -2.68 -18.16 -21.28
C ASN A 421 -1.66 -17.04 -21.57
N THR A 422 -1.99 -16.15 -22.50
CA THR A 422 -1.23 -14.95 -22.80
C THR A 422 -1.44 -13.94 -21.69
N CYS A 423 -0.32 -13.31 -21.33
CA CYS A 423 -0.19 -12.08 -20.55
C CYS A 423 -0.05 -12.27 -19.04
N ARG A 424 1.17 -12.58 -18.61
CA ARG A 424 1.57 -12.40 -17.21
C ARG A 424 2.67 -11.36 -17.19
N GLU A 425 2.42 -10.24 -16.54
CA GLU A 425 3.42 -9.19 -16.36
C GLU A 425 4.52 -9.75 -15.45
N MET A 426 5.71 -9.90 -16.03
CA MET A 426 6.91 -10.35 -15.35
C MET A 426 7.71 -9.10 -15.07
N ALA A 427 7.57 -8.60 -13.86
CA ALA A 427 8.11 -7.32 -13.43
C ALA A 427 8.92 -7.50 -12.15
N PRO A 428 10.20 -7.08 -12.08
CA PRO A 428 11.19 -6.95 -13.17
C PRO A 428 11.80 -8.29 -13.66
N ILE A 429 12.27 -8.34 -14.91
CA ILE A 429 13.01 -9.51 -15.42
C ILE A 429 14.43 -9.56 -14.85
N MET A 430 14.84 -10.74 -14.37
CA MET A 430 16.19 -10.95 -13.83
C MET A 430 16.89 -12.11 -14.52
N GLU A 431 18.20 -11.96 -14.75
CA GLU A 431 19.05 -13.08 -15.16
C GLU A 431 19.14 -14.12 -14.02
N ASN A 432 19.42 -15.37 -14.40
CA ASN A 432 19.60 -16.48 -13.44
C ASN A 432 18.38 -16.70 -12.54
N HIS A 433 17.19 -16.39 -13.05
CA HIS A 433 15.92 -16.69 -12.43
C HIS A 433 15.06 -17.51 -13.38
N LEU A 434 14.37 -18.48 -12.79
CA LEU A 434 13.46 -19.38 -13.48
C LEU A 434 12.04 -18.83 -13.34
N TYR A 435 11.33 -18.83 -14.46
CA TYR A 435 9.92 -18.47 -14.50
C TYR A 435 9.11 -19.70 -14.86
N ILE A 436 8.22 -20.07 -13.96
CA ILE A 436 7.48 -21.33 -14.02
C ILE A 436 5.98 -21.03 -14.07
N PHE A 437 5.26 -21.66 -14.98
CA PHE A 437 3.84 -21.45 -15.14
C PHE A 437 3.16 -22.67 -15.78
N ASP A 438 1.86 -22.82 -15.53
CA ASP A 438 1.06 -23.88 -16.13
C ASP A 438 0.62 -23.53 -17.56
N VAL A 439 0.66 -24.52 -18.44
CA VAL A 439 0.28 -24.45 -19.84
C VAL A 439 -0.71 -25.56 -20.14
N GLU A 440 -1.86 -25.22 -20.72
CA GLU A 440 -2.90 -26.17 -21.10
C GLU A 440 -3.09 -26.16 -22.62
N ALA A 441 -2.98 -27.33 -23.24
CA ALA A 441 -3.26 -27.52 -24.66
C ALA A 441 -4.73 -27.90 -24.86
N GLU A 442 -5.44 -27.19 -25.73
CA GLU A 442 -6.79 -27.60 -26.15
C GLU A 442 -6.67 -28.58 -27.32
N ASP A 443 -7.56 -29.57 -27.40
CA ASP A 443 -7.70 -30.46 -28.56
C ASP A 443 -6.39 -31.08 -29.06
N VAL A 444 -5.67 -31.81 -28.19
CA VAL A 444 -4.42 -32.50 -28.54
C VAL A 444 -4.70 -33.63 -29.53
N THR A 445 -4.52 -33.38 -30.83
CA THR A 445 -4.72 -34.35 -31.92
C THR A 445 -3.43 -34.98 -32.45
N SER A 446 -2.27 -34.56 -31.93
CA SER A 446 -0.93 -34.98 -32.37
C SER A 446 -0.14 -35.50 -31.18
N THR A 447 0.63 -36.56 -31.36
CA THR A 447 1.58 -37.07 -30.36
C THR A 447 2.85 -36.23 -30.27
N GLU A 448 3.08 -35.33 -31.22
CA GLU A 448 4.23 -34.42 -31.23
C GLU A 448 3.73 -32.97 -31.22
N LEU A 449 4.10 -32.22 -30.17
CA LEU A 449 3.76 -30.82 -29.95
C LEU A 449 5.02 -29.96 -29.89
N VAL A 450 4.97 -28.78 -30.49
CA VAL A 450 6.05 -27.77 -30.41
C VAL A 450 5.55 -26.62 -29.56
N PHE A 451 6.25 -26.36 -28.46
CA PHE A 451 6.04 -25.21 -27.59
C PHE A 451 6.99 -24.10 -28.02
N GLU A 452 6.46 -22.92 -28.33
CA GLU A 452 7.20 -21.72 -28.72
C GLU A 452 6.89 -20.60 -27.73
N PHE A 453 7.92 -20.10 -27.06
CA PHE A 453 7.83 -19.04 -26.07
C PHE A 453 8.24 -17.71 -26.70
N LYS A 454 7.52 -16.63 -26.38
CA LYS A 454 7.83 -15.27 -26.83
C LYS A 454 7.72 -14.27 -25.70
N LEU A 455 8.69 -13.36 -25.63
CA LEU A 455 8.61 -12.14 -24.83
C LEU A 455 7.82 -11.10 -25.62
N ILE A 456 6.83 -10.49 -24.97
CA ILE A 456 5.97 -9.45 -25.54
C ILE A 456 6.06 -8.23 -24.61
N PRO A 457 6.22 -7.00 -25.14
CA PRO A 457 6.23 -5.79 -24.32
C PRO A 457 4.94 -5.67 -23.49
N SER A 458 5.03 -5.16 -22.26
CA SER A 458 3.84 -4.82 -21.49
C SER A 458 3.09 -3.64 -22.14
N PHE A 459 1.80 -3.48 -21.86
CA PHE A 459 1.02 -2.34 -22.37
C PHE A 459 1.48 -0.99 -21.80
N TYR A 460 2.20 -1.02 -20.67
CA TYR A 460 2.59 0.17 -19.92
C TYR A 460 4.04 0.59 -20.18
N SER A 461 4.90 -0.32 -20.66
CA SER A 461 6.27 0.03 -21.05
C SER A 461 6.38 0.23 -22.56
N LYS A 462 6.99 1.34 -22.97
CA LYS A 462 7.53 1.52 -24.33
C LYS A 462 8.93 0.93 -24.46
N THR A 463 9.37 0.13 -23.48
CA THR A 463 10.74 -0.40 -23.46
C THR A 463 10.88 -1.50 -24.50
N ASP A 464 12.04 -1.49 -25.16
CA ASP A 464 12.36 -2.47 -26.19
C ASP A 464 12.52 -3.85 -25.53
N THR A 465 11.78 -4.86 -25.97
CA THR A 465 11.94 -6.23 -25.46
C THR A 465 13.25 -6.87 -25.92
N ASP A 466 13.96 -6.21 -26.83
CA ASP A 466 15.24 -6.63 -27.36
C ASP A 466 16.34 -6.75 -26.29
N THR A 467 16.13 -6.23 -25.07
CA THR A 467 17.06 -6.32 -23.94
C THR A 467 17.15 -7.72 -23.34
N TYR A 468 16.13 -8.57 -23.49
CA TYR A 468 16.13 -9.93 -22.93
C TYR A 468 15.78 -10.97 -23.97
N GLU A 469 16.40 -12.14 -23.86
CA GLU A 469 16.07 -13.32 -24.66
C GLU A 469 15.83 -14.55 -23.79
N ILE A 470 15.09 -15.53 -24.33
CA ILE A 470 14.91 -16.82 -23.68
C ILE A 470 16.15 -17.66 -23.98
N LYS A 471 17.00 -17.84 -22.98
CA LYS A 471 18.25 -18.61 -23.06
C LYS A 471 17.98 -20.11 -23.10
N GLU A 472 17.04 -20.56 -22.29
CA GLU A 472 16.68 -21.96 -22.16
C GLU A 472 15.19 -22.08 -21.82
N CYS A 473 14.54 -23.13 -22.31
CA CYS A 473 13.18 -23.46 -21.95
C CYS A 473 13.03 -24.97 -21.70
N GLY A 474 12.02 -25.33 -20.91
CA GLY A 474 11.65 -26.72 -20.71
C GLY A 474 10.19 -26.93 -20.40
N ILE A 475 9.74 -28.17 -20.65
CA ILE A 475 8.39 -28.66 -20.42
C ILE A 475 8.46 -29.90 -19.54
N LEU A 476 7.62 -29.91 -18.51
CA LEU A 476 7.25 -31.08 -17.72
C LEU A 476 5.81 -31.45 -18.07
N GLN A 477 5.61 -32.69 -18.50
CA GLN A 477 4.28 -33.25 -18.73
C GLN A 477 3.67 -33.69 -17.39
N HIS A 478 2.50 -33.19 -17.02
CA HIS A 478 1.75 -33.76 -15.90
C HIS A 478 1.17 -35.10 -16.35
N LEU A 479 1.52 -36.18 -15.65
CA LEU A 479 0.83 -37.46 -15.81
C LEU A 479 -0.53 -37.31 -15.13
N ASP A 480 -1.60 -37.28 -15.92
CA ASP A 480 -2.94 -37.46 -15.39
C ASP A 480 -3.00 -38.89 -14.85
N LEU A 481 -2.87 -39.05 -13.53
CA LEU A 481 -3.23 -40.32 -12.90
C LEU A 481 -4.72 -40.51 -13.19
N GLN A 482 -5.03 -41.43 -14.11
CA GLN A 482 -6.36 -42.02 -14.18
C GLN A 482 -6.62 -42.59 -12.79
N VAL A 483 -7.43 -41.89 -12.00
CA VAL A 483 -8.09 -42.51 -10.87
C VAL A 483 -9.03 -43.50 -11.51
N ASP A 484 -8.58 -44.74 -11.63
CA ASP A 484 -9.45 -45.86 -11.94
C ASP A 484 -10.54 -45.90 -10.86
N GLU A 485 -11.68 -45.29 -11.16
CA GLU A 485 -12.95 -45.64 -10.55
C GLU A 485 -13.29 -47.07 -10.98
N GLU A 486 -12.62 -48.07 -10.42
CA GLU A 486 -13.01 -49.47 -10.54
C GLU A 486 -13.43 -50.06 -9.18
N ARG A 487 -14.75 -50.01 -9.00
CA ARG A 487 -15.68 -50.95 -8.32
C ARG A 487 -15.82 -50.97 -6.81
#